data_AF-A0A7S0FQA6-F1
#
_entry.id   AF-A0A7S0FQA6-F1
#
_cell.length_a   1.000
_cell.length_b   1.000
_cell.length_c   1.000
_cell.angle_alpha   90.00
_cell.angle_beta   90.00
_cell.angle_gamma   90.00
#
_symmetry.space_group_name_H-M   'P 1'
#
loop_
_entity.id
_entity.type
_entity.pdbx_description
1 polymer ?
#
loop_
_entity_poly.entity_id
_entity_poly.type
_entity_poly.pdbx_seq_one_letter_code
_entity_poly.pdbx_strand_id
1 'polypeptide(L)'
;QGANWPSMLGRLNAAMNQSSNLDKCIEPVLEHFVYVPKKCTANPQDIPFFLSTRLTTDAQKQKQKADTAAASGADKDGTKKEGGEEEDGETGSSVDVAMAETEIEDPVKALKDFENVAAELAADYESKMMRF
;
A
#
# COMPACT_ATOMS: atom_id res chain seq x y z
N GLN A 1 12.34 15.40 -32.29
CA GLN A 1 11.52 14.29 -32.83
C GLN A 1 10.48 13.95 -31.78
N GLY A 2 9.19 13.85 -32.13
CA GLY A 2 8.16 13.37 -31.19
C GLY A 2 8.22 11.85 -31.05
N ALA A 3 7.85 11.31 -29.88
CA ALA A 3 7.69 9.88 -29.71
C ALA A 3 6.46 9.39 -30.49
N ASN A 4 6.59 8.30 -31.24
CA ASN A 4 5.48 7.76 -32.03
C ASN A 4 4.40 7.17 -31.09
N TRP A 5 3.12 7.48 -31.33
CA TRP A 5 2.01 7.17 -30.43
C TRP A 5 1.90 5.67 -30.07
N PRO A 6 2.03 4.70 -30.99
CA PRO A 6 2.06 3.28 -30.63
C PRO A 6 3.23 2.89 -29.69
N SER A 7 4.38 3.58 -29.77
CA SER A 7 5.49 3.35 -28.83
C SER A 7 5.19 3.93 -27.44
N MET A 8 4.43 5.04 -27.36
CA MET A 8 3.96 5.57 -26.08
C MET A 8 2.93 4.64 -25.44
N LEU A 9 1.95 4.16 -26.20
CA LEU A 9 0.96 3.18 -25.72
C LEU A 9 1.61 1.86 -25.29
N GLY A 10 2.58 1.34 -26.05
CA GLY A 10 3.32 0.13 -25.69
C GLY A 10 4.07 0.27 -24.36
N ARG A 11 4.71 1.43 -24.11
CA ARG A 11 5.38 1.74 -22.84
C ARG A 11 4.39 1.89 -21.68
N LEU A 12 3.26 2.55 -21.91
CA LEU A 12 2.21 2.72 -20.90
C LEU A 12 1.62 1.37 -20.47
N ASN A 13 1.31 0.50 -21.43
CA ASN A 13 0.83 -0.85 -21.16
C ASN A 13 1.88 -1.67 -20.39
N ALA A 14 3.16 -1.60 -20.78
CA ALA A 14 4.24 -2.26 -20.05
C ALA A 14 4.34 -1.75 -18.58
N ALA A 15 4.24 -0.44 -18.37
CA ALA A 15 4.27 0.16 -17.04
C ALA A 15 3.06 -0.25 -16.16
N MET A 16 1.85 -0.29 -16.72
CA MET A 16 0.64 -0.73 -16.00
C MET A 16 0.72 -2.20 -15.57
N ASN A 17 1.24 -3.08 -16.43
CA ASN A 17 1.45 -4.48 -16.07
C ASN A 17 2.56 -4.64 -15.02
N GLN A 18 3.62 -3.82 -15.09
CA GLN A 18 4.67 -3.79 -14.05
C GLN A 18 4.12 -3.34 -12.70
N SER A 19 3.33 -2.26 -12.63
CA SER A 19 2.73 -1.82 -11.36
C SER A 19 1.74 -2.84 -10.80
N SER A 20 0.87 -3.43 -11.62
CA SER A 20 -0.09 -4.46 -11.16
C SER A 20 0.59 -5.76 -10.69
N ASN A 21 1.79 -6.07 -11.18
CA ASN A 21 2.56 -7.22 -10.71
C ASN A 21 3.37 -6.90 -9.44
N LEU A 22 3.89 -5.68 -9.30
CA LEU A 22 4.53 -5.24 -8.06
C LEU A 22 3.55 -5.20 -6.88
N ASP A 23 2.34 -4.69 -7.12
CA ASP A 23 1.24 -4.63 -6.14
C ASP A 23 0.94 -6.01 -5.53
N LYS A 24 0.82 -7.05 -6.36
CA LYS A 24 0.61 -8.46 -5.95
C LYS A 24 1.82 -9.10 -5.25
N CYS A 25 2.99 -8.48 -5.30
CA CYS A 25 4.21 -8.95 -4.64
C CYS A 25 4.50 -8.20 -3.33
N ILE A 26 3.67 -7.23 -2.94
CA ILE A 26 3.75 -6.58 -1.63
C ILE A 26 2.85 -7.38 -0.67
N GLU A 27 3.48 -8.16 0.21
CA GLU A 27 2.75 -8.88 1.27
C GLU A 27 2.14 -7.87 2.26
N PRO A 28 0.85 -7.98 2.65
CA PRO A 28 0.23 -7.06 3.63
C PRO A 28 0.94 -7.00 4.98
N VAL A 29 1.67 -8.07 5.32
CA VAL A 29 2.55 -8.16 6.49
C VAL A 29 3.59 -7.03 6.50
N LEU A 30 4.09 -6.61 5.32
CA LEU A 30 5.12 -5.55 5.20
C LEU A 30 4.64 -4.17 5.66
N GLU A 31 3.33 -3.90 5.71
CA GLU A 31 2.78 -2.64 6.24
C GLU A 31 3.14 -2.41 7.72
N HIS A 32 3.47 -3.49 8.44
CA HIS A 32 3.74 -3.49 9.88
C HIS A 32 5.26 -3.41 10.21
N PHE A 33 6.14 -3.45 9.21
CA PHE A 33 7.60 -3.45 9.41
C PHE A 33 8.26 -2.10 9.15
N VAL A 34 9.04 -1.63 10.13
CA VAL A 34 9.88 -0.44 9.98
C VAL A 34 11.24 -0.81 9.40
N TYR A 35 11.59 -0.24 8.24
CA TYR A 35 12.92 -0.43 7.65
C TYR A 35 13.98 0.40 8.38
N VAL A 36 14.99 -0.30 8.94
CA VAL A 36 16.14 0.32 9.63
C VAL A 36 17.43 0.11 8.81
N PRO A 37 18.06 1.18 8.28
CA PRO A 37 19.29 1.07 7.50
C PRO A 37 20.48 0.53 8.32
N LYS A 38 20.93 -0.69 8.03
CA LYS A 38 22.11 -1.32 8.68
C LYS A 38 23.47 -0.79 8.18
N LYS A 39 23.48 0.16 7.25
CA LYS A 39 24.67 0.83 6.71
C LYS A 39 24.36 2.30 6.45
N CYS A 40 25.31 3.19 6.73
CA CYS A 40 25.18 4.60 6.39
C CYS A 40 25.16 4.80 4.86
N THR A 41 24.38 5.79 4.41
CA THR A 41 24.53 6.39 3.09
C THR A 41 25.85 7.15 2.99
N ALA A 42 26.31 7.45 1.77
CA ALA A 42 27.53 8.25 1.56
C ALA A 42 27.42 9.68 2.14
N ASN A 43 26.19 10.22 2.22
CA ASN A 43 25.86 11.45 2.92
C ASN A 43 24.70 11.19 3.91
N PRO A 44 24.86 11.41 5.23
CA PRO A 44 23.78 11.20 6.21
C PRO A 44 22.51 12.03 5.96
N GLN A 45 22.62 13.18 5.27
CA GLN A 45 21.45 14.02 4.95
C GLN A 45 20.51 13.37 3.93
N ASP A 46 20.92 12.30 3.24
CA ASP A 46 20.08 11.59 2.28
C ASP A 46 19.08 10.64 2.99
N ILE A 47 19.36 10.22 4.24
CA ILE A 47 18.57 9.20 4.95
C ILE A 47 17.10 9.62 5.12
N PRO A 48 16.76 10.87 5.54
CA PRO A 48 15.36 11.30 5.61
C PRO A 48 14.63 11.35 4.26
N PHE A 49 15.36 11.44 3.14
CA PHE A 49 14.78 11.38 1.80
C PHE A 49 14.50 9.94 1.39
N PHE A 50 15.46 9.02 1.57
CA PHE A 50 15.28 7.60 1.28
C PHE A 50 14.20 6.93 2.14
N LEU A 51 14.00 7.38 3.38
CA LEU A 51 12.97 6.88 4.29
C LEU A 51 11.62 7.66 4.21
N SER A 52 11.46 8.59 3.26
CA SER A 52 10.27 9.44 3.18
C SER A 52 9.05 8.70 2.61
N THR A 53 8.16 8.25 3.49
CA THR A 53 6.81 7.77 3.13
C THR A 53 5.82 8.90 2.77
N ARG A 54 6.25 10.16 2.79
CA ARG A 54 5.38 11.32 2.51
C ARG A 54 5.03 11.39 1.02
N LEU A 55 3.74 11.22 0.71
CA LEU A 55 3.18 11.52 -0.61
C LEU A 55 3.57 12.93 -1.08
N THR A 56 3.86 13.08 -2.37
CA THR A 56 4.11 14.38 -3.01
C THR A 56 2.87 15.28 -2.90
N THR A 57 3.08 16.59 -2.89
CA THR A 57 2.01 17.57 -2.66
C THR A 57 0.86 17.49 -3.68
N ASP A 58 1.11 17.02 -4.90
CA ASP A 58 0.07 16.83 -5.91
C ASP A 58 -0.70 15.51 -5.74
N ALA A 59 -0.04 14.44 -5.30
CA ALA A 59 -0.71 13.21 -4.88
C ALA A 59 -1.59 13.44 -3.63
N GLN A 60 -1.12 14.26 -2.68
CA GLN A 60 -1.90 14.69 -1.52
C GLN A 60 -3.16 15.47 -1.94
N LYS A 61 -3.05 16.43 -2.88
CA LYS A 61 -4.21 17.15 -3.44
C LYS A 61 -5.19 16.23 -4.17
N GLN A 62 -4.70 15.20 -4.86
CA GLN A 62 -5.55 14.21 -5.52
C GLN A 62 -6.32 13.37 -4.50
N LYS A 63 -5.64 12.86 -3.46
CA LYS A 63 -6.30 12.14 -2.36
C LYS A 63 -7.35 13.01 -1.67
N GLN A 64 -7.01 14.23 -1.26
CA GLN A 64 -7.95 15.16 -0.62
C GLN A 64 -9.22 15.42 -1.47
N LYS A 65 -9.09 15.49 -2.80
CA LYS A 65 -10.24 15.62 -3.70
C LYS A 65 -11.09 14.35 -3.76
N ALA A 66 -10.48 13.16 -3.77
CA ALA A 66 -11.19 11.89 -3.72
C ALA A 66 -11.94 11.71 -2.39
N ASP A 67 -11.26 11.96 -1.26
CA ASP A 67 -11.83 11.86 0.09
C ASP A 67 -13.02 12.84 0.26
N THR A 68 -12.90 14.07 -0.25
CA THR A 68 -13.98 15.08 -0.22
C THR A 68 -15.16 14.67 -1.12
N ALA A 69 -14.90 14.09 -2.30
CA ALA A 69 -15.95 13.61 -3.19
C ALA A 69 -16.73 12.44 -2.58
N ALA A 70 -16.03 11.48 -1.96
CA ALA A 70 -16.66 10.35 -1.26
C ALA A 70 -17.57 10.83 -0.11
N ALA A 71 -17.10 11.80 0.69
CA ALA A 71 -17.90 12.40 1.77
C ALA A 71 -19.15 13.15 1.26
N SER A 72 -19.15 13.64 0.01
CA SER A 72 -20.27 14.39 -0.57
C SER A 72 -21.38 13.52 -1.18
N GLY A 73 -21.18 12.20 -1.31
CA GLY A 73 -22.15 11.28 -1.91
C GLY A 73 -23.26 10.78 -0.98
N ALA A 74 -23.23 11.15 0.30
CA ALA A 74 -24.00 10.49 1.36
C ALA A 74 -25.23 11.25 1.86
N ASP A 75 -25.86 12.11 1.04
CA ASP A 75 -27.21 12.62 1.36
C ASP A 75 -28.01 13.06 0.11
N LYS A 76 -29.02 12.26 -0.26
CA LYS A 76 -30.29 12.68 -0.88
C LYS A 76 -31.27 11.51 -1.07
N ASP A 77 -32.16 11.38 -0.10
CA ASP A 77 -33.42 10.63 -0.21
C ASP A 77 -34.37 11.25 -1.27
N GLY A 78 -35.37 10.48 -1.72
CA GLY A 78 -36.58 11.04 -2.34
C GLY A 78 -36.91 10.62 -3.78
N THR A 79 -37.70 9.54 -3.92
CA THR A 79 -38.86 9.44 -4.84
C THR A 79 -38.68 9.77 -6.35
N LYS A 80 -38.58 8.73 -7.20
CA LYS A 80 -39.70 8.17 -8.01
C LYS A 80 -39.17 7.21 -9.11
N LYS A 81 -39.75 6.01 -9.24
CA LYS A 81 -39.57 5.11 -10.40
C LYS A 81 -40.93 4.51 -10.79
N GLU A 82 -41.24 4.49 -12.08
CA GLU A 82 -42.44 3.88 -12.67
C GLU A 82 -42.01 3.04 -13.89
N GLY A 83 -42.42 1.76 -13.95
CA GLY A 83 -42.37 0.86 -15.11
C GLY A 83 -40.99 0.40 -15.62
N GLY A 84 -40.84 -0.88 -15.97
CA GLY A 84 -39.62 -1.41 -16.61
C GLY A 84 -39.37 -2.92 -16.50
N GLU A 85 -40.39 -3.75 -16.67
CA GLU A 85 -40.35 -5.21 -16.80
C GLU A 85 -39.98 -5.62 -18.25
N GLU A 86 -39.15 -6.62 -18.62
CA GLU A 86 -38.22 -7.60 -17.97
C GLU A 86 -36.98 -7.75 -18.93
N GLU A 87 -35.98 -8.66 -18.92
CA GLU A 87 -35.68 -10.01 -18.38
C GLU A 87 -34.19 -10.02 -17.90
N ASP A 88 -33.83 -10.67 -16.78
CA ASP A 88 -33.21 -12.01 -16.57
C ASP A 88 -31.71 -12.19 -16.96
N GLY A 89 -30.93 -12.88 -16.09
CA GLY A 89 -29.47 -13.01 -16.22
C GLY A 89 -28.70 -13.23 -14.90
N GLU A 90 -28.57 -14.50 -14.50
CA GLU A 90 -27.65 -15.05 -13.49
C GLU A 90 -26.16 -14.65 -13.70
N THR A 91 -25.22 -14.71 -12.73
CA THR A 91 -25.21 -15.27 -11.36
C THR A 91 -24.36 -14.38 -10.44
N GLY A 92 -24.68 -14.31 -9.14
CA GLY A 92 -23.82 -13.66 -8.16
C GLY A 92 -22.60 -14.53 -7.79
N SER A 93 -21.38 -14.05 -8.05
CA SER A 93 -20.15 -14.68 -7.55
C SER A 93 -19.68 -13.97 -6.28
N SER A 94 -20.21 -14.43 -5.13
CA SER A 94 -19.49 -14.30 -3.87
C SER A 94 -18.22 -15.14 -3.99
N VAL A 95 -17.07 -14.49 -4.09
CA VAL A 95 -15.79 -15.19 -3.97
C VAL A 95 -15.51 -15.35 -2.49
N ASP A 96 -16.16 -16.34 -1.89
CA ASP A 96 -15.85 -16.82 -0.55
C ASP A 96 -14.43 -17.40 -0.55
N VAL A 97 -13.45 -16.51 -0.36
CA VAL A 97 -12.05 -16.88 -0.16
C VAL A 97 -11.97 -17.61 1.16
N ALA A 98 -12.10 -18.93 1.10
CA ALA A 98 -11.80 -19.84 2.20
C ALA A 98 -10.30 -19.73 2.52
N MET A 99 -9.97 -18.74 3.34
CA MET A 99 -8.66 -18.63 3.98
C MET A 99 -8.43 -19.93 4.74
N ALA A 100 -7.47 -20.73 4.26
CA ALA A 100 -7.02 -21.89 5.01
C ALA A 100 -6.51 -21.40 6.38
N GLU A 101 -6.93 -22.09 7.45
CA GLU A 101 -6.51 -21.78 8.82
C GLU A 101 -5.03 -22.12 9.01
N THR A 102 -4.13 -21.28 8.48
CA THR A 102 -2.80 -21.11 9.05
C THR A 102 -3.01 -20.64 10.48
N GLU A 103 -2.52 -21.40 11.46
CA GLU A 103 -2.63 -21.05 12.88
C GLU A 103 -2.11 -19.62 13.08
N ILE A 104 -3.02 -18.68 13.35
CA ILE A 104 -2.66 -17.29 13.62
C ILE A 104 -2.02 -17.27 14.99
N GLU A 105 -0.69 -17.35 15.02
CA GLU A 105 0.10 -17.18 16.22
C GLU A 105 -0.31 -15.89 16.92
N ASP A 106 -0.57 -15.98 18.23
CA ASP A 106 -1.16 -14.89 19.02
C ASP A 106 -0.48 -13.56 18.70
N PRO A 107 -1.20 -12.54 18.17
CA PRO A 107 -0.59 -11.30 17.74
C PRO A 107 0.12 -10.57 18.91
N VAL A 108 -0.30 -10.81 20.16
CA VAL A 108 0.39 -10.29 21.35
C VAL A 108 1.75 -10.97 21.54
N LYS A 109 1.85 -12.28 21.27
CA LYS A 109 3.11 -13.03 21.28
C LYS A 109 4.02 -12.57 20.15
N ALA A 110 3.51 -12.51 18.92
CA ALA A 110 4.29 -12.07 17.75
C ALA A 110 4.86 -10.66 17.95
N LEU A 111 4.05 -9.70 18.41
CA LEU A 111 4.50 -8.34 18.74
C LEU A 111 5.60 -8.33 19.82
N LYS A 112 5.47 -9.16 20.86
CA LYS A 112 6.47 -9.27 21.93
C LYS A 112 7.79 -9.87 21.44
N ASP A 113 7.73 -10.86 20.55
CA ASP A 113 8.94 -11.45 19.98
C ASP A 113 9.66 -10.46 19.04
N PHE A 114 8.92 -9.60 18.33
CA PHE A 114 9.51 -8.44 17.62
C PHE A 114 10.09 -7.37 18.58
N GLU A 115 9.42 -7.08 19.70
CA GLU A 115 9.94 -6.16 20.73
C GLU A 115 11.29 -6.63 21.30
N ASN A 116 11.40 -7.92 21.62
CA ASN A 116 12.65 -8.55 22.07
C ASN A 116 13.77 -8.40 21.03
N VAL A 117 13.50 -8.77 19.77
CA VAL A 117 14.48 -8.69 18.67
C VAL A 117 14.90 -7.25 18.36
N ALA A 118 13.97 -6.28 18.47
CA ALA A 118 14.28 -4.87 18.31
C ALA A 118 15.16 -4.33 19.45
N ALA A 119 14.90 -4.75 20.70
CA ALA A 119 15.71 -4.38 21.86
C ALA A 119 17.13 -4.96 21.78
N GLU A 120 17.28 -6.22 21.36
CA GLU A 120 18.59 -6.84 21.09
C GLU A 120 19.35 -6.06 20.00
N LEU A 121 18.71 -5.75 18.86
CA LEU A 121 19.33 -4.97 17.78
C LEU A 121 19.74 -3.56 18.21
N ALA A 122 18.98 -2.91 19.10
CA ALA A 122 19.33 -1.61 19.65
C ALA A 122 20.57 -1.68 20.57
N ALA A 123 20.61 -2.64 21.50
CA ALA A 123 21.75 -2.85 22.39
C ALA A 123 23.01 -3.28 21.62
N ASP A 124 22.86 -4.11 20.60
CA ASP A 124 23.95 -4.58 19.73
C ASP A 124 24.49 -3.44 18.84
N TYR A 125 23.63 -2.48 18.44
CA TYR A 125 24.04 -1.23 17.79
C TYR A 125 24.80 -0.32 18.75
N GLU A 126 24.29 -0.02 19.96
CA GLU A 126 24.98 0.81 20.95
C GLU A 126 26.34 0.25 21.36
N SER A 127 26.45 -1.08 21.44
CA SER A 127 27.69 -1.81 21.75
C SER A 127 28.75 -1.69 20.63
N LYS A 128 28.31 -1.70 19.36
CA LYS A 128 29.20 -1.68 18.17
C LYS A 128 29.42 -0.29 17.58
N MET A 129 28.65 0.71 18.02
CA MET A 129 28.77 2.09 17.59
C MET A 129 30.03 2.73 18.20
N MET A 130 31.13 2.77 17.43
CA MET A 130 32.32 3.52 17.83
C MET A 130 31.96 4.99 18.05
N ARG A 131 32.10 5.44 19.30
CA ARG A 131 32.05 6.86 19.66
C ARG A 131 33.36 7.50 19.26
N PHE A 132 33.30 8.41 18.29
CA PHE A 132 34.39 9.31 17.90
C PHE A 132 34.49 10.49 18.88
#